data_AF-A0ABD5TBQ8-F1
#
_entry.id   AF-A0ABD5TBQ8-F1
#
_cell.length_a   1.000
_cell.length_b   1.000
_cell.length_c   1.000
_cell.angle_alpha   90.00
_cell.angle_beta   90.00
_cell.angle_gamma   90.00
#
_symmetry.space_group_name_H-M   'P 1'
#
loop_
_entity.id
_entity.type
_entity.pdbx_description
1 polymer ?
#
loop_
_entity_poly.entity_id
_entity_poly.type
_entity_poly.pdbx_seq_one_letter_code
_entity_poly.pdbx_strand_id
1 'polypeptide(L)'
;MSLATSVLVRVVHVVGMALVFGGAASAWAALRTPAAGATSGFDPVSLARTYEWVFWGAMGAMVVTGVGNLGALGPPGPASRWGTILTAKLVAIAVFVLGSFVRTLVVFRLGRDGSAGAGRSLLARSYGATAGAVVILVSLAEVLAHG
;
A
#
# COMPACT_ATOMS: atom_id res chain seq x y z
N MET A 1 -0.41 -28.21 -1.95
CA MET A 1 0.58 -27.14 -1.67
C MET A 1 1.51 -27.63 -0.57
N SER A 2 2.83 -27.42 -0.68
CA SER A 2 3.75 -27.79 0.41
C SER A 2 3.68 -26.76 1.55
N LEU A 3 3.99 -27.18 2.80
CA LEU A 3 4.08 -26.28 3.96
C LEU A 3 4.98 -25.08 3.67
N ALA A 4 6.12 -25.30 3.01
CA ALA A 4 7.05 -24.25 2.60
C ALA A 4 6.41 -23.18 1.71
N THR A 5 5.55 -23.58 0.77
CA THR A 5 4.84 -22.64 -0.12
C THR A 5 3.85 -21.77 0.68
N SER A 6 3.13 -22.37 1.62
CA SER A 6 2.16 -21.64 2.44
C SER A 6 2.82 -20.62 3.39
N VAL A 7 3.98 -20.98 3.96
CA VAL A 7 4.78 -20.09 4.81
C VAL A 7 5.35 -18.95 3.98
N LEU A 8 5.88 -19.23 2.78
CA LEU A 8 6.41 -18.21 1.89
C LEU A 8 5.34 -17.18 1.52
N VAL A 9 4.13 -17.62 1.15
CA VAL A 9 3.01 -16.70 0.85
C VAL A 9 2.69 -15.81 2.05
N ARG A 10 2.63 -16.38 3.26
CA ARG A 10 2.40 -15.59 4.48
C ARG A 10 3.50 -14.56 4.72
N VAL A 11 4.76 -14.96 4.59
CA VAL A 11 5.91 -14.05 4.74
C VAL A 11 5.84 -12.92 3.73
N VAL A 12 5.54 -13.21 2.46
CA VAL A 12 5.36 -12.19 1.41
C VAL A 12 4.28 -11.19 1.82
N HIS A 13 3.15 -11.64 2.35
CA HIS A 13 2.08 -10.75 2.78
C HIS A 13 2.45 -9.92 4.01
N VAL A 14 3.11 -10.51 5.01
CA VAL A 14 3.55 -9.79 6.22
C VAL A 14 4.60 -8.74 5.88
N VAL A 15 5.62 -9.11 5.11
CA VAL A 15 6.67 -8.19 4.66
C VAL A 15 6.08 -7.12 3.74
N GLY A 16 5.21 -7.51 2.81
CA GLY A 16 4.51 -6.58 1.93
C GLY A 16 3.69 -5.55 2.70
N MET A 17 2.96 -5.99 3.73
CA MET A 17 2.18 -5.09 4.57
C MET A 17 3.06 -4.15 5.40
N ALA A 18 4.16 -4.67 5.95
CA ALA A 18 5.15 -3.86 6.66
C ALA A 18 5.77 -2.78 5.76
N LEU A 19 6.07 -3.12 4.50
CA LEU A 19 6.61 -2.17 3.52
C LEU A 19 5.57 -1.14 3.09
N VAL A 20 4.34 -1.55 2.78
CA VAL A 20 3.26 -0.65 2.35
C VAL A 20 2.89 0.32 3.47
N PHE A 21 2.57 -0.20 4.66
CA PHE A 21 2.16 0.61 5.80
C PHE A 21 3.33 1.38 6.41
N GLY A 22 4.42 0.67 6.74
CA GLY A 22 5.59 1.28 7.37
C GLY A 22 6.29 2.29 6.46
N GLY A 23 6.33 2.03 5.15
CA GLY A 23 6.84 2.99 4.18
C GLY A 23 5.95 4.23 4.05
N ALA A 24 4.62 4.08 4.06
CA ALA A 24 3.71 5.22 4.06
C ALA A 24 3.85 6.06 5.34
N ALA A 25 3.91 5.41 6.50
CA ALA A 25 4.05 6.05 7.79
C ALA A 25 5.40 6.77 7.94
N SER A 26 6.49 6.16 7.50
CA SER A 26 7.83 6.77 7.51
C SER A 26 7.94 7.94 6.54
N ALA A 27 7.41 7.84 5.32
CA ALA A 27 7.33 8.95 4.37
C ALA A 27 6.50 10.11 4.93
N TRP A 28 5.35 9.80 5.55
CA TRP A 28 4.51 10.80 6.22
C TRP A 28 5.24 11.50 7.37
N ALA A 29 5.94 10.75 8.23
CA ALA A 29 6.73 11.31 9.32
C ALA A 29 7.86 12.20 8.80
N ALA A 30 8.63 11.71 7.82
CA ALA A 30 9.74 12.44 7.21
C ALA A 30 9.31 13.77 6.55
N LEU A 31 8.11 13.82 5.97
CA LEU A 31 7.57 15.04 5.34
C LEU A 31 7.00 16.04 6.35
N ARG A 32 6.67 15.61 7.58
CA ARG A 32 6.16 16.49 8.66
C ARG A 32 7.25 17.06 9.56
N THR A 33 8.40 16.39 9.67
CA THR A 33 9.51 16.88 10.49
C THR A 33 10.14 18.11 9.82
N PRO A 34 10.14 19.29 10.47
CA PRO A 34 10.90 20.44 9.98
C PRO A 34 12.38 20.05 9.91
N ALA A 35 13.11 20.50 8.89
CA ALA A 35 14.55 20.30 8.80
C ALA A 35 15.25 21.07 9.94
N ALA A 36 15.29 20.50 11.13
CA ALA A 36 16.02 21.02 12.27
C ALA A 36 17.52 20.84 11.98
N GLY A 37 18.12 21.86 11.38
CA GLY A 37 19.55 21.89 11.06
C GLY A 37 19.88 21.09 9.80
N ALA A 38 20.22 21.80 8.73
CA ALA A 38 20.67 21.25 7.46
C ALA A 38 22.06 20.57 7.56
N THR A 39 22.16 19.43 8.25
CA THR A 39 23.38 18.60 8.32
C THR A 39 23.20 17.20 7.74
N SER A 40 21.98 16.77 7.41
CA SER A 40 21.74 15.53 6.68
C SER A 40 21.30 15.85 5.25
N GLY A 41 22.03 15.37 4.25
CA GLY A 41 21.67 15.45 2.81
C GLY A 41 20.43 14.62 2.45
N PHE A 42 19.47 14.53 3.36
CA PHE A 42 18.27 13.74 3.23
C PHE A 42 17.24 14.50 2.40
N ASP A 43 16.98 14.03 1.19
CA ASP A 43 15.93 14.54 0.32
C ASP A 43 14.63 13.73 0.49
N PRO A 44 13.58 14.29 1.11
CA PRO A 44 12.30 13.60 1.29
C PRO A 44 11.62 13.22 -0.04
N VAL A 45 11.94 13.91 -1.14
CA VAL A 45 11.39 13.60 -2.47
C VAL A 45 12.05 12.34 -3.03
N SER A 46 13.36 12.17 -2.84
CA SER A 46 14.07 10.93 -3.17
C SER A 46 13.56 9.73 -2.37
N LEU A 47 13.28 9.91 -1.07
CA LEU A 47 12.66 8.86 -0.25
C LEU A 47 11.28 8.49 -0.79
N ALA A 48 10.43 9.48 -1.10
CA ALA A 48 9.11 9.26 -1.67
C ALA A 48 9.17 8.45 -2.97
N ARG A 49 10.10 8.77 -3.89
CA ARG A 49 10.29 8.01 -5.14
C ARG A 49 10.72 6.57 -4.88
N THR A 50 11.65 6.36 -3.96
CA THR A 50 12.10 5.00 -3.59
C THR A 50 10.95 4.20 -2.99
N TYR A 51 10.16 4.82 -2.13
CA TYR A 51 8.96 4.20 -1.57
C TYR A 51 7.95 3.81 -2.64
N GLU A 52 7.70 4.63 -3.66
CA GLU A 52 6.77 4.26 -4.74
C GLU A 52 7.20 2.95 -5.44
N TRP A 53 8.50 2.80 -5.73
CA TRP A 53 9.02 1.56 -6.32
C TRP A 53 8.81 0.34 -5.41
N VAL A 54 9.16 0.48 -4.12
CA VAL A 54 9.00 -0.58 -3.13
C VAL A 54 7.51 -0.92 -2.95
N PHE A 55 6.64 0.08 -2.92
CA PHE A 55 5.19 -0.06 -2.82
C PHE A 55 4.64 -0.90 -3.98
N TRP A 56 4.98 -0.54 -5.22
CA TRP A 56 4.48 -1.27 -6.39
C TRP A 56 5.05 -2.70 -6.46
N GLY A 57 6.32 -2.90 -6.12
CA GLY A 57 6.91 -4.23 -6.01
C GLY A 57 6.23 -5.11 -4.97
N ALA A 58 6.00 -4.58 -3.77
CA ALA A 58 5.31 -5.28 -2.68
C ALA A 58 3.85 -5.58 -3.03
N MET A 59 3.11 -4.60 -3.57
CA MET A 59 1.73 -4.77 -3.99
C MET A 59 1.61 -5.80 -5.11
N GLY A 60 2.49 -5.76 -6.11
CA GLY A 60 2.53 -6.75 -7.19
C GLY A 60 2.74 -8.16 -6.65
N ALA A 61 3.72 -8.35 -5.76
CA ALA A 61 3.99 -9.65 -5.14
C ALA A 61 2.80 -10.17 -4.33
N MET A 62 2.14 -9.31 -3.54
CA MET A 62 0.94 -9.68 -2.77
C MET A 62 -0.24 -10.03 -3.68
N VAL A 63 -0.46 -9.29 -4.78
CA VAL A 63 -1.53 -9.59 -5.74
C VAL A 63 -1.28 -10.91 -6.46
N VAL A 64 -0.07 -11.13 -6.98
CA VAL A 64 0.28 -12.37 -7.70
C VAL A 64 0.13 -13.58 -6.77
N THR A 65 0.65 -13.50 -5.55
CA THR A 65 0.55 -14.60 -4.58
C THR A 65 -0.87 -14.78 -4.05
N GLY A 66 -1.64 -13.70 -3.88
CA GLY A 66 -3.05 -13.74 -3.49
C GLY A 66 -3.94 -14.39 -4.56
N VAL A 67 -3.80 -13.98 -5.82
CA VAL A 67 -4.54 -14.57 -6.96
C VAL A 67 -4.15 -16.03 -7.17
N GLY A 68 -2.86 -16.35 -7.08
CA GLY A 68 -2.39 -17.74 -7.17
C GLY A 68 -3.00 -18.63 -6.08
N ASN A 69 -3.12 -18.12 -4.85
CA ASN A 69 -3.76 -18.82 -3.74
C ASN A 69 -5.28 -19.01 -3.96
N LEU A 70 -5.97 -18.02 -4.51
CA LEU A 70 -7.39 -18.13 -4.88
C LEU A 70 -7.61 -19.16 -6.00
N GLY A 71 -6.75 -19.18 -7.01
CA GLY A 71 -6.81 -20.16 -8.10
C GLY A 71 -6.58 -21.59 -7.64
N ALA A 72 -5.74 -21.79 -6.62
CA ALA A 72 -5.50 -23.11 -6.03
C ALA A 72 -6.65 -23.64 -5.15
N LEU A 73 -7.43 -22.74 -4.54
CA LEU A 73 -8.56 -23.09 -3.66
C LEU A 73 -9.86 -23.37 -4.43
N GLY A 74 -9.93 -22.98 -5.71
CA GLY A 74 -11.14 -23.10 -6.53
C GLY A 74 -12.16 -22.01 -6.16
N PRO A 75 -12.56 -21.12 -7.09
CA PRO A 75 -13.50 -20.06 -6.77
C PRO A 75 -14.89 -20.67 -6.47
N PRO A 76 -15.45 -20.49 -5.26
CA PRO A 76 -16.84 -20.79 -5.02
C PRO A 76 -17.70 -19.80 -5.81
N GLY A 77 -18.87 -20.26 -6.24
CA GLY A 77 -19.75 -19.48 -7.10
C GLY A 77 -20.05 -18.08 -6.52
N PRO A 78 -20.13 -17.04 -7.36
CA PRO A 78 -20.32 -15.64 -6.93
C PRO A 78 -21.61 -15.39 -6.14
N ALA A 79 -22.58 -16.31 -6.19
CA ALA A 79 -23.82 -16.26 -5.43
C ALA A 79 -23.70 -16.78 -3.98
N SER A 80 -22.54 -17.27 -3.56
CA SER A 80 -22.30 -17.70 -2.17
C SER A 80 -21.88 -16.52 -1.29
N ARG A 81 -22.22 -16.57 0.02
CA ARG A 81 -21.78 -15.57 1.02
C ARG A 81 -20.27 -15.36 0.99
N TRP A 82 -19.51 -16.44 0.75
CA TRP A 82 -18.06 -16.40 0.60
C TRP A 82 -17.62 -15.66 -0.67
N GLY A 83 -18.30 -15.90 -1.80
CA GLY A 83 -18.09 -15.17 -3.05
C GLY A 83 -18.31 -13.67 -2.90
N THR A 84 -19.40 -13.25 -2.25
CA THR A 84 -19.67 -11.83 -1.98
C THR A 84 -18.59 -11.18 -1.11
N ILE A 85 -18.16 -11.84 -0.03
CA ILE A 85 -17.08 -11.36 0.85
C ILE A 85 -15.76 -11.22 0.06
N LEU A 86 -15.44 -12.20 -0.79
CA LEU A 86 -14.25 -12.16 -1.62
C LEU A 86 -14.32 -11.01 -2.63
N THR A 87 -15.44 -10.85 -3.34
CA THR A 87 -15.64 -9.75 -4.30
C THR A 87 -15.51 -8.41 -3.62
N ALA A 88 -16.09 -8.22 -2.42
CA ALA A 88 -15.95 -6.98 -1.66
C ALA A 88 -14.48 -6.67 -1.31
N LYS A 89 -13.71 -7.68 -0.87
CA LYS A 89 -12.27 -7.54 -0.60
C LYS A 89 -11.49 -7.15 -1.87
N LEU A 90 -11.77 -7.80 -3.00
CA LEU A 90 -11.11 -7.51 -4.27
C LEU A 90 -11.42 -6.10 -4.78
N VAL A 91 -12.68 -5.66 -4.68
CA VAL A 91 -13.09 -4.29 -5.02
C VAL A 91 -12.38 -3.28 -4.12
N ALA A 92 -12.33 -3.52 -2.81
CA ALA A 92 -11.64 -2.63 -1.88
C ALA A 92 -10.13 -2.51 -2.21
N ILE A 93 -9.48 -3.62 -2.53
CA ILE A 93 -8.08 -3.63 -2.98
C ILE A 93 -7.93 -2.87 -4.31
N ALA A 94 -8.83 -3.08 -5.28
CA ALA A 94 -8.79 -2.39 -6.57
C ALA A 94 -8.94 -0.86 -6.42
N VAL A 95 -9.88 -0.41 -5.59
CA VAL A 95 -10.04 1.02 -5.27
C VAL A 95 -8.79 1.57 -4.61
N PHE A 96 -8.18 0.83 -3.68
CA PHE A 96 -6.94 1.23 -3.03
C PHE A 96 -5.77 1.35 -4.00
N VAL A 97 -5.61 0.37 -4.90
CA VAL A 97 -4.57 0.37 -5.95
C VAL A 97 -4.75 1.56 -6.89
N LEU A 98 -5.99 1.84 -7.31
CA LEU A 98 -6.29 2.96 -8.18
C LEU A 98 -6.02 4.31 -7.48
N GLY A 99 -6.41 4.45 -6.21
CA GLY A 99 -6.08 5.63 -5.41
C GLY A 99 -4.56 5.81 -5.22
N SER A 100 -3.84 4.71 -5.05
CA SER A 100 -2.37 4.72 -4.93
C SER A 100 -1.70 5.14 -6.25
N PHE A 101 -2.29 4.80 -7.39
CA PHE A 101 -1.81 5.28 -8.70
C PHE A 101 -1.91 6.80 -8.83
N VAL A 102 -3.00 7.39 -8.36
CA VAL A 102 -3.15 8.86 -8.30
C VAL A 102 -2.04 9.49 -7.44
N ARG A 103 -1.71 8.89 -6.29
CA ARG A 103 -0.59 9.34 -5.43
C ARG A 103 0.73 9.29 -6.20
N THR A 104 1.03 8.17 -6.87
CA THR A 104 2.26 8.02 -7.66
C THR A 104 2.37 9.11 -8.74
N LEU A 105 1.27 9.43 -9.45
CA LEU A 105 1.26 10.52 -10.43
C LEU A 105 1.56 11.89 -9.81
N VAL A 106 1.00 12.17 -8.63
CA VAL A 106 1.28 13.42 -7.90
C VAL A 106 2.76 13.52 -7.52
N VAL A 107 3.38 12.43 -7.05
CA VAL A 107 4.82 12.38 -6.72
C VAL A 107 5.68 12.69 -7.95
N PHE A 108 5.35 12.09 -9.10
CA PHE A 108 6.08 12.34 -10.35
C PHE A 108 5.91 13.77 -10.88
N ARG A 109 4.71 14.36 -10.79
CA ARG A 109 4.49 15.76 -11.19
C ARG A 109 5.25 16.74 -10.31
N LEU A 110 5.15 16.61 -9.00
CA LEU A 110 5.87 17.45 -8.05
C LEU A 110 7.40 17.33 -8.18
N GLY A 111 7.89 16.14 -8.54
CA GLY A 111 9.30 15.92 -8.83
C GLY A 111 9.81 16.58 -10.11
N ARG A 112 8.93 16.96 -11.04
CA ARG A 112 9.27 17.70 -12.27
C ARG A 112 9.12 19.21 -12.08
N ASP A 113 8.10 19.65 -11.33
CA ASP A 113 7.72 21.07 -11.24
C ASP A 113 8.47 21.84 -10.15
N GLY A 114 9.19 21.16 -9.24
CA GLY A 114 10.10 21.81 -8.29
C GLY A 114 9.44 22.75 -7.27
N SER A 115 8.13 22.65 -7.04
CA SER A 115 7.39 23.57 -6.17
C SER A 115 7.76 23.37 -4.69
N ALA A 116 8.65 24.20 -4.16
CA ALA A 116 9.06 24.19 -2.76
C ALA A 116 7.91 24.70 -1.86
N GLY A 117 7.50 23.90 -0.87
CA GLY A 117 6.50 24.26 0.14
C GLY A 117 5.14 23.58 -0.06
N ALA A 118 4.33 24.05 -1.01
CA ALA A 118 2.98 23.52 -1.26
C ALA A 118 2.98 22.02 -1.61
N GLY A 119 3.94 21.59 -2.44
CA GLY A 119 4.12 20.19 -2.81
C GLY A 119 4.42 19.26 -1.64
N ARG A 120 5.24 19.71 -0.67
CA ARG A 120 5.57 18.93 0.53
C ARG A 120 4.33 18.67 1.40
N SER A 121 3.47 19.68 1.55
CA SER A 121 2.22 19.54 2.31
C SER A 121 1.23 18.56 1.65
N LEU A 122 1.12 18.60 0.32
CA LEU A 122 0.27 17.70 -0.45
C LEU A 122 0.77 16.24 -0.36
N LEU A 123 2.09 16.05 -0.45
CA LEU A 123 2.72 14.73 -0.28
C LEU A 123 2.53 14.18 1.14
N ALA A 124 2.71 15.01 2.17
CA ALA A 124 2.45 14.58 3.53
C ALA A 124 0.99 14.13 3.69
N ARG A 125 0.04 14.88 3.13
CA ARG A 125 -1.38 14.52 3.19
C ARG A 125 -1.70 13.23 2.43
N SER A 126 -1.08 13.00 1.28
CA SER A 126 -1.31 11.79 0.48
C SER A 126 -0.71 10.52 1.11
N TYR A 127 0.48 10.61 1.71
CA TYR A 127 1.06 9.48 2.45
C TYR A 127 0.30 9.21 3.76
N GLY A 128 -0.12 10.25 4.48
CA GLY A 128 -1.01 10.10 5.64
C GLY A 128 -2.34 9.45 5.26
N ALA A 129 -2.96 9.86 4.15
CA ALA A 129 -4.17 9.25 3.64
C ALA A 129 -3.97 7.78 3.23
N THR A 130 -2.81 7.44 2.67
CA THR A 130 -2.46 6.04 2.36
C THR A 130 -2.40 5.21 3.64
N ALA A 131 -1.69 5.68 4.67
CA ALA A 131 -1.59 4.96 5.95
C ALA A 131 -2.97 4.77 6.59
N GLY A 132 -3.81 5.81 6.60
CA GLY A 132 -5.19 5.71 7.08
C GLY A 132 -6.04 4.74 6.27
N ALA A 133 -5.92 4.76 4.93
CA ALA A 133 -6.63 3.83 4.06
C ALA A 133 -6.22 2.37 4.32
N VAL A 134 -4.93 2.11 4.57
CA VAL A 134 -4.46 0.76 4.94
C VAL A 134 -5.08 0.30 6.26
N VAL A 135 -5.15 1.16 7.29
CA VAL A 135 -5.81 0.83 8.56
C VAL A 135 -7.28 0.50 8.33
N ILE A 136 -8.00 1.35 7.58
CA ILE A 136 -9.41 1.12 7.25
C ILE A 136 -9.60 -0.21 6.52
N LEU A 137 -8.73 -0.53 5.55
CA LEU A 137 -8.79 -1.79 4.82
C LEU A 137 -8.58 -3.00 5.71
N VAL A 138 -7.62 -2.94 6.64
CA VAL A 138 -7.37 -4.02 7.61
C VAL A 138 -8.57 -4.21 8.52
N SER A 139 -9.09 -3.13 9.10
CA SER A 139 -10.27 -3.20 9.98
C SER A 139 -11.49 -3.72 9.22
N LEU A 140 -11.72 -3.26 7.99
CA LEU A 140 -12.81 -3.76 7.15
C LEU A 140 -12.64 -5.24 6.83
N ALA A 141 -11.41 -5.67 6.54
CA ALA A 141 -11.10 -7.06 6.25
C ALA A 141 -11.31 -7.97 7.47
N GLU A 142 -11.02 -7.47 8.67
CA GLU A 142 -11.27 -8.15 9.95
C GLU A 142 -12.76 -8.28 10.22
N VAL A 143 -13.54 -7.21 10.06
CA VAL A 143 -15.00 -7.22 10.20
C VAL A 143 -15.63 -8.22 9.22
N LEU A 144 -15.25 -8.19 7.94
CA LEU A 144 -15.75 -9.14 6.96
C LEU A 144 -15.34 -10.60 7.23
N ALA A 145 -14.26 -10.82 7.99
CA ALA A 145 -13.81 -12.17 8.35
C ALA A 145 -14.60 -12.76 9.52
N HIS A 146 -15.08 -11.92 10.44
CA HIS A 146 -15.78 -12.36 11.65
C HIS A 146 -17.31 -12.25 11.56
N GLY A 147 -17.82 -11.47 10.60
CA GLY A 147 -19.26 -11.33 10.34
C GLY A 147 -19.88 -10.19 11.12
#